data_AF-A0A952WCE4-F1
#
_entry.id   AF-A0A952WCE4-F1
#
_cell.length_a   1.000
_cell.length_b   1.000
_cell.length_c   1.000
_cell.angle_alpha   90.00
_cell.angle_beta   90.00
_cell.angle_gamma   90.00
#
_symmetry.space_group_name_H-M   'P 1'
#
loop_
_entity.id
_entity.type
_entity.pdbx_description
1 polymer ?
#
loop_
_entity_poly.entity_id
_entity_poly.type
_entity_poly.pdbx_seq_one_letter_code
_entity_poly.pdbx_strand_id
1 'polypeptide(L)'
;MRGVRYPTIVAACAGLSWSFPAAAQVLHDNGGLVTTPTPTCIPSGATASQLQTVGGFANGLIGIGCQVIPGTSNRAADDFVIPGPQSWNISSVQLVLYQTLWAQTSSPITAVNLRIWDGQPGTAGASVIWGDTVTNRLASGTFLNSYRTPAACSTSRMLFAVTANINTILSPGTYWLDWQAAGNLDLQGPWMPPVTITGFRGKPGANGIQFQSAFGTWDAVLDWGPAPETSPPIAQDFPFVLFGTLVSACYPNCDESTGTPLLTANDFQCFLNRFAAGDTRANCDESTGTPLLTANDFQCFLNKFAAGCS
;
A
#
# COMPACT_ATOMS: atom_id res chain seq x y z
N MET A 1 -21.78 -3.09 13.98
CA MET A 1 -22.04 -1.63 13.93
C MET A 1 -21.59 -1.15 12.55
N ARG A 2 -22.47 -0.46 11.83
CA ARG A 2 -22.39 -0.19 10.39
C ARG A 2 -21.20 0.71 10.04
N GLY A 3 -20.45 0.32 9.01
CA GLY A 3 -19.33 1.07 8.45
C GLY A 3 -19.77 2.34 7.72
N VAL A 4 -18.93 3.36 7.81
CA VAL A 4 -19.08 4.63 7.07
C VAL A 4 -18.42 4.43 5.70
N ARG A 5 -19.27 4.39 4.66
CA ARG A 5 -18.84 4.41 3.25
C ARG A 5 -18.79 5.86 2.77
N TYR A 6 -17.78 6.19 1.96
CA TYR A 6 -17.69 7.44 1.21
C TYR A 6 -18.88 7.58 0.23
N PRO A 7 -19.38 8.81 -0.05
CA PRO A 7 -20.54 9.00 -0.91
C PRO A 7 -20.15 8.86 -2.39
N THR A 8 -20.70 7.85 -3.06
CA THR A 8 -20.72 7.74 -4.52
C THR A 8 -21.88 8.57 -5.08
N ILE A 9 -21.57 9.58 -5.90
CA ILE A 9 -22.56 10.27 -6.74
C ILE A 9 -22.83 9.37 -7.94
N VAL A 10 -24.03 8.81 -8.04
CA VAL A 10 -24.52 8.14 -9.25
C VAL A 10 -25.52 9.07 -9.91
N ALA A 11 -25.15 9.66 -11.05
CA ALA A 11 -26.09 10.28 -11.97
C ALA A 11 -26.28 9.34 -13.16
N ALA A 12 -27.53 8.92 -13.40
CA ALA A 12 -27.92 8.15 -14.56
C ALA A 12 -28.39 9.09 -15.68
N CYS A 13 -27.82 8.96 -16.88
CA CYS A 13 -28.54 9.16 -18.14
C CYS A 13 -27.82 8.45 -19.30
N ALA A 14 -28.60 7.81 -20.16
CA ALA A 14 -28.17 6.91 -21.21
C ALA A 14 -27.65 7.62 -22.48
N GLY A 15 -26.82 6.91 -23.25
CA GLY A 15 -26.64 7.15 -24.69
C GLY A 15 -25.44 8.01 -25.10
N LEU A 16 -24.24 7.43 -25.04
CA LEU A 16 -23.09 7.64 -25.92
C LEU A 16 -21.91 6.86 -25.29
N SER A 17 -21.40 5.83 -25.96
CA SER A 17 -20.23 5.08 -25.49
C SER A 17 -18.97 5.90 -25.73
N TRP A 18 -18.67 6.78 -24.79
CA TRP A 18 -17.33 7.32 -24.60
C TRP A 18 -16.62 6.36 -23.66
N SER A 19 -15.59 5.67 -24.14
CA SER A 19 -14.63 4.99 -23.27
C SER A 19 -13.84 6.07 -22.52
N PHE A 20 -14.38 6.50 -21.39
CA PHE A 20 -13.59 7.26 -20.43
C PHE A 20 -12.46 6.33 -19.93
N PRO A 21 -11.20 6.80 -19.85
CA PRO A 21 -10.21 6.06 -19.08
C PRO A 21 -10.78 5.88 -17.67
N ALA A 22 -10.81 4.64 -17.19
CA ALA A 22 -11.34 4.33 -15.86
C ALA A 22 -10.65 5.20 -14.81
N ALA A 23 -11.42 5.91 -13.98
CA ALA A 23 -10.87 6.65 -12.85
C ALA A 23 -10.12 5.68 -11.93
N ALA A 24 -8.96 6.09 -11.41
CA ALA A 24 -8.15 5.25 -10.52
C ALA A 24 -8.97 4.84 -9.28
N GLN A 25 -9.11 3.54 -9.06
CA GLN A 25 -9.75 2.95 -7.88
C GLN A 25 -8.71 2.65 -6.79
N VAL A 26 -9.18 2.36 -5.57
CA VAL A 26 -8.35 1.78 -4.52
C VAL A 26 -8.06 0.32 -4.88
N LEU A 27 -6.80 -0.02 -5.04
CA LEU A 27 -6.33 -1.38 -5.29
C LEU A 27 -5.95 -2.11 -3.99
N HIS A 28 -5.28 -1.40 -3.09
CA HIS A 28 -4.84 -1.91 -1.78
C HIS A 28 -4.99 -0.82 -0.73
N ASP A 29 -5.43 -1.19 0.47
CA ASP A 29 -5.44 -0.35 1.67
C ASP A 29 -4.75 -1.12 2.79
N ASN A 30 -3.56 -0.68 3.19
CA ASN A 30 -2.75 -1.40 4.17
C ASN A 30 -3.16 -1.14 5.63
N GLY A 31 -4.17 -0.28 5.87
CA GLY A 31 -4.73 -0.11 7.19
C GLY A 31 -5.07 1.34 7.54
N GLY A 32 -6.06 1.47 8.41
CA GLY A 32 -6.58 2.76 8.87
C GLY A 32 -5.70 3.47 9.89
N LEU A 33 -6.05 4.73 10.13
CA LEU A 33 -5.38 5.62 11.07
C LEU A 33 -6.31 6.26 12.08
N VAL A 34 -7.61 6.06 11.97
CA VAL A 34 -8.60 6.81 12.73
C VAL A 34 -9.06 6.01 13.95
N THR A 35 -8.97 6.64 15.11
CA THR A 35 -9.48 6.13 16.39
C THR A 35 -10.67 6.95 16.86
N THR A 36 -11.68 6.27 17.39
CA THR A 36 -12.87 6.87 18.01
C THR A 36 -13.11 6.30 19.41
N PRO A 37 -13.65 7.09 20.36
CA PRO A 37 -13.88 8.54 20.28
C PRO A 37 -12.56 9.33 20.21
N THR A 38 -12.63 10.56 19.70
CA THR A 38 -11.45 11.44 19.63
C THR A 38 -11.17 12.08 21.00
N PRO A 39 -9.90 12.21 21.42
CA PRO A 39 -9.54 12.92 22.63
C PRO A 39 -9.96 14.38 22.62
N THR A 40 -10.20 14.96 23.80
CA THR A 40 -10.71 16.34 23.96
C THR A 40 -9.80 17.43 23.40
N CYS A 41 -8.49 17.20 23.31
CA CYS A 41 -7.56 18.19 22.74
C CYS A 41 -7.60 18.25 21.21
N ILE A 42 -8.21 17.25 20.56
CA ILE A 42 -8.36 17.23 19.11
C ILE A 42 -9.49 18.20 18.72
N PRO A 43 -9.25 19.13 17.77
CA PRO A 43 -10.26 20.10 17.35
C PRO A 43 -11.57 19.44 16.93
N SER A 44 -12.69 20.11 17.20
CA SER A 44 -14.01 19.64 16.77
C SER A 44 -14.05 19.41 15.25
N GLY A 45 -14.56 18.25 14.83
CA GLY A 45 -14.60 17.84 13.43
C GLY A 45 -13.31 17.22 12.89
N ALA A 46 -12.20 17.24 13.64
CA ALA A 46 -10.99 16.51 13.31
C ALA A 46 -10.99 15.08 13.87
N THR A 47 -10.17 14.22 13.27
CA THR A 47 -9.95 12.85 13.73
C THR A 47 -8.62 12.70 14.47
N ALA A 48 -8.44 11.57 15.15
CA ALA A 48 -7.21 11.24 15.84
C ALA A 48 -6.67 9.90 15.36
N SER A 49 -5.34 9.79 15.32
CA SER A 49 -4.60 8.54 15.32
C SER A 49 -3.97 8.40 16.70
N GLN A 50 -4.72 7.86 17.66
CA GLN A 50 -4.28 7.77 19.05
C GLN A 50 -3.58 6.43 19.34
N LEU A 51 -2.46 6.48 20.07
CA LEU A 51 -1.83 5.28 20.64
C LEU A 51 -2.81 4.48 21.51
N GLN A 52 -2.81 3.16 21.39
CA GLN A 52 -3.76 2.30 22.07
C GLN A 52 -3.20 1.74 23.38
N THR A 53 -4.10 1.54 24.34
CA THR A 53 -3.83 0.75 25.56
C THR A 53 -4.81 -0.41 25.61
N VAL A 54 -4.29 -1.63 25.61
CA VAL A 54 -5.08 -2.87 25.51
C VAL A 54 -4.58 -3.84 26.57
N GLY A 55 -5.47 -4.28 27.46
CA GLY A 55 -5.12 -5.26 28.50
C GLY A 55 -4.02 -4.80 29.46
N GLY A 56 -3.90 -3.50 29.72
CA GLY A 56 -2.86 -2.93 30.58
C GLY A 56 -1.53 -2.64 29.89
N PHE A 57 -1.37 -3.02 28.62
CA PHE A 57 -0.19 -2.70 27.81
C PHE A 57 -0.48 -1.54 26.87
N ALA A 58 0.46 -0.62 26.72
CA ALA A 58 0.30 0.58 25.91
C ALA A 58 1.25 0.58 24.71
N ASN A 59 0.85 1.25 23.64
CA ASN A 59 1.77 1.67 22.59
C ASN A 59 2.66 2.83 23.05
N GLY A 60 3.88 2.89 22.54
CA GLY A 60 4.80 4.02 22.69
C GLY A 60 5.29 4.58 21.37
N LEU A 61 5.16 3.85 20.27
CA LEU A 61 5.70 4.24 18.98
C LEU A 61 4.81 5.29 18.29
N ILE A 62 5.20 6.55 18.40
CA ILE A 62 4.45 7.66 17.80
C ILE A 62 4.65 7.75 16.27
N GLY A 63 5.79 7.27 15.78
CA GLY A 63 6.15 7.21 14.37
C GLY A 63 7.58 6.69 14.18
N ILE A 64 7.89 6.20 12.99
CA ILE A 64 9.25 5.85 12.57
C ILE A 64 9.80 6.89 11.60
N GLY A 65 11.12 6.96 11.54
CA GLY A 65 11.81 7.81 10.59
C GLY A 65 11.77 7.24 9.17
N CYS A 66 11.26 7.99 8.21
CA CYS A 66 11.38 7.70 6.78
C CYS A 66 11.99 8.92 6.06
N GLN A 67 12.87 9.64 6.76
CA GLN A 67 13.38 10.93 6.34
C GLN A 67 14.62 10.84 5.46
N VAL A 68 14.71 11.77 4.52
CA VAL A 68 15.94 12.15 3.84
C VAL A 68 16.37 13.51 4.38
N ILE A 69 17.40 13.50 5.23
CA ILE A 69 18.03 14.71 5.77
C ILE A 69 19.54 14.61 5.57
N PRO A 70 20.29 15.72 5.61
CA PRO A 70 21.75 15.67 5.53
C PRO A 70 22.34 14.68 6.56
N GLY A 71 23.05 13.66 6.07
CA GLY A 71 23.70 12.65 6.91
C GLY A 71 22.80 11.51 7.44
N THR A 72 21.50 11.49 7.17
CA THR A 72 20.61 10.38 7.56
C THR A 72 19.51 10.17 6.53
N SER A 73 19.41 8.94 6.01
CA SER A 73 18.41 8.55 5.00
C SER A 73 17.75 7.26 5.45
N ASN A 74 16.65 7.38 6.20
CA ASN A 74 15.89 6.22 6.67
C ASN A 74 14.74 5.92 5.72
N ARG A 75 14.35 4.66 5.65
CA ARG A 75 13.27 4.20 4.77
C ARG A 75 12.30 3.35 5.55
N ALA A 76 11.03 3.45 5.21
CA ALA A 76 10.02 2.50 5.67
C ALA A 76 9.71 1.54 4.51
N ALA A 77 9.39 0.29 4.84
CA ALA A 77 8.85 -0.64 3.88
C ALA A 77 7.82 -1.57 4.51
N ASP A 78 6.85 -1.97 3.69
CA ASP A 78 5.72 -2.81 4.09
C ASP A 78 5.19 -3.54 2.86
N ASP A 79 4.55 -4.69 3.06
CA ASP A 79 4.13 -5.55 1.98
C ASP A 79 2.73 -5.23 1.46
N PHE A 80 2.47 -5.66 0.23
CA PHE A 80 1.14 -5.73 -0.33
C PHE A 80 1.02 -6.93 -1.25
N VAL A 81 -0.21 -7.42 -1.38
CA VAL A 81 -0.52 -8.58 -2.21
C VAL A 81 -1.43 -8.13 -3.34
N ILE A 82 -1.03 -8.48 -4.57
CA ILE A 82 -1.90 -8.38 -5.74
C ILE A 82 -2.63 -9.72 -5.86
N PRO A 83 -3.93 -9.78 -5.52
CA PRO A 83 -4.69 -11.01 -5.64
C PRO A 83 -4.85 -11.33 -7.13
N GLY A 84 -4.56 -12.58 -7.49
CA GLY A 84 -4.84 -13.08 -8.83
C GLY A 84 -6.35 -13.09 -9.13
N PRO A 85 -6.73 -13.19 -10.41
CA PRO A 85 -5.86 -13.44 -11.56
C PRO A 85 -5.36 -12.17 -12.28
N GLN A 86 -5.84 -10.98 -11.91
CA GLN A 86 -5.59 -9.75 -12.68
C GLN A 86 -4.33 -9.00 -12.21
N SER A 87 -3.54 -8.51 -13.17
CA SER A 87 -2.46 -7.56 -12.88
C SER A 87 -3.03 -6.21 -12.47
N TRP A 88 -2.26 -5.43 -11.73
CA TRP A 88 -2.64 -4.06 -11.38
C TRP A 88 -1.80 -3.07 -12.16
N ASN A 89 -2.45 -2.07 -12.77
CA ASN A 89 -1.77 -0.85 -13.20
C ASN A 89 -1.84 0.11 -12.02
N ILE A 90 -0.75 0.19 -11.26
CA ILE A 90 -0.63 1.04 -10.08
C ILE A 90 -0.23 2.44 -10.54
N SER A 91 -1.16 3.40 -10.45
CA SER A 91 -0.92 4.79 -10.83
C SER A 91 -0.17 5.57 -9.75
N SER A 92 -0.53 5.37 -8.48
CA SER A 92 0.00 6.16 -7.37
C SER A 92 -0.16 5.47 -6.03
N VAL A 93 0.55 5.98 -5.04
CA VAL A 93 0.36 5.64 -3.63
C VAL A 93 0.02 6.91 -2.85
N GLN A 94 -0.90 6.80 -1.90
CA GLN A 94 -1.06 7.78 -0.83
C GLN A 94 -0.43 7.23 0.45
N LEU A 95 0.63 7.89 0.89
CA LEU A 95 1.28 7.67 2.17
C LEU A 95 0.68 8.60 3.22
N VAL A 96 0.88 8.31 4.49
CA VAL A 96 0.58 9.26 5.56
C VAL A 96 1.84 9.69 6.28
N LEU A 97 2.16 10.97 6.24
CA LEU A 97 3.40 11.51 6.81
C LEU A 97 3.11 12.71 7.71
N TYR A 98 4.04 13.02 8.61
CA TYR A 98 4.03 14.25 9.37
C TYR A 98 5.44 14.78 9.66
N GLN A 99 5.54 16.07 9.98
CA GLN A 99 6.69 16.65 10.68
C GLN A 99 6.20 17.23 12.00
N THR A 100 6.93 16.93 13.08
CA THR A 100 6.54 17.36 14.43
C THR A 100 6.58 18.89 14.51
N LEU A 101 5.57 19.49 15.14
CA LEU A 101 5.34 20.94 15.28
C LEU A 101 4.93 21.68 14.00
N TRP A 102 4.71 20.99 12.88
CA TRP A 102 4.10 21.65 11.73
C TRP A 102 2.63 21.97 12.00
N ALA A 103 2.26 23.24 11.81
CA ALA A 103 0.95 23.80 12.20
C ALA A 103 0.21 24.49 11.05
N GLN A 104 0.60 24.23 9.79
CA GLN A 104 -0.09 24.75 8.60
C GLN A 104 -0.84 23.64 7.89
N THR A 105 -1.90 23.99 7.15
CA THR A 105 -2.71 23.01 6.38
C THR A 105 -2.05 22.60 5.06
N SER A 106 -1.07 23.34 4.57
CA SER A 106 -0.17 22.91 3.49
C SER A 106 0.75 21.80 4.00
N SER A 107 1.03 20.78 3.17
CA SER A 107 1.97 19.73 3.56
C SER A 107 3.41 20.28 3.66
N PRO A 108 4.19 19.92 4.69
CA PRO A 108 5.60 20.29 4.78
C PRO A 108 6.52 19.35 3.98
N ILE A 109 5.97 18.31 3.37
CA ILE A 109 6.72 17.31 2.60
C ILE A 109 7.04 17.87 1.22
N THR A 110 8.32 17.82 0.84
CA THR A 110 8.87 18.47 -0.36
C THR A 110 9.33 17.47 -1.43
N ALA A 111 9.66 16.24 -1.03
CA ALA A 111 9.96 15.17 -1.98
C ALA A 111 9.63 13.79 -1.41
N VAL A 112 9.35 12.84 -2.29
CA VAL A 112 9.19 11.41 -1.96
C VAL A 112 9.89 10.60 -3.06
N ASN A 113 10.75 9.65 -2.69
CA ASN A 113 11.23 8.62 -3.62
C ASN A 113 10.81 7.24 -3.11
N LEU A 114 10.50 6.35 -4.06
CA LEU A 114 9.85 5.07 -3.81
C LEU A 114 10.52 3.96 -4.61
N ARG A 115 10.48 2.76 -4.05
CA ARG A 115 10.84 1.51 -4.74
C ARG A 115 9.77 0.46 -4.51
N ILE A 116 9.64 -0.45 -5.47
CA ILE A 116 8.87 -1.69 -5.29
C ILE A 116 9.86 -2.85 -5.42
N TRP A 117 9.78 -3.75 -4.44
CA TRP A 117 10.61 -4.95 -4.37
C TRP A 117 9.78 -6.20 -4.65
N ASP A 118 10.38 -7.13 -5.38
CA ASP A 118 9.99 -8.55 -5.37
C ASP A 118 10.76 -9.22 -4.23
N GLY A 119 10.04 -9.67 -3.19
CA GLY A 119 10.59 -10.13 -1.92
C GLY A 119 10.87 -9.02 -0.90
N GLN A 120 11.06 -9.43 0.36
CA GLN A 120 11.29 -8.50 1.48
C GLN A 120 12.67 -7.82 1.37
N PRO A 121 12.75 -6.47 1.44
CA PRO A 121 14.01 -5.76 1.42
C PRO A 121 15.01 -6.28 2.46
N GLY A 122 16.27 -6.45 2.04
CA GLY A 122 17.34 -6.95 2.91
C GLY A 122 17.46 -8.47 3.00
N THR A 123 16.57 -9.24 2.38
CA THR A 123 16.66 -10.72 2.34
C THR A 123 17.38 -11.21 1.07
N ALA A 124 17.96 -12.41 1.14
CA ALA A 124 18.59 -13.02 -0.03
C ALA A 124 17.55 -13.36 -1.10
N GLY A 125 17.82 -12.94 -2.34
CA GLY A 125 16.90 -13.14 -3.47
C GLY A 125 15.89 -12.01 -3.68
N ALA A 126 15.75 -11.08 -2.74
CA ALA A 126 14.91 -9.90 -2.93
C ALA A 126 15.56 -8.92 -3.93
N SER A 127 14.75 -8.32 -4.79
CA SER A 127 15.24 -7.39 -5.82
C SER A 127 14.30 -6.20 -6.01
N VAL A 128 14.87 -5.04 -6.33
CA VAL A 128 14.09 -3.87 -6.74
C VAL A 128 13.65 -4.09 -8.18
N ILE A 129 12.33 -4.14 -8.41
CA ILE A 129 11.74 -4.32 -9.74
C ILE A 129 11.24 -3.01 -10.34
N TRP A 130 11.12 -1.96 -9.51
CA TRP A 130 10.67 -0.65 -9.96
C TRP A 130 11.09 0.48 -9.01
N GLY A 131 11.31 1.67 -9.55
CA GLY A 131 11.64 2.87 -8.80
C GLY A 131 13.11 2.97 -8.42
N ASP A 132 13.46 4.01 -7.67
CA ASP A 132 14.84 4.29 -7.29
C ASP A 132 14.87 5.18 -6.03
N THR A 133 16.09 5.49 -5.55
CA THR A 133 16.29 6.23 -4.29
C THR A 133 16.45 7.74 -4.47
N VAL A 134 16.30 8.27 -5.69
CA VAL A 134 16.68 9.64 -6.07
C VAL A 134 15.52 10.41 -6.69
N THR A 135 14.75 9.79 -7.57
CA THR A 135 13.68 10.43 -8.33
C THR A 135 12.55 10.87 -7.41
N ASN A 136 12.32 12.18 -7.37
CA ASN A 136 11.15 12.74 -6.68
C ASN A 136 9.87 12.38 -7.44
N ARG A 137 8.96 11.70 -6.75
CA ARG A 137 7.65 11.26 -7.24
C ARG A 137 6.49 11.98 -6.55
N LEU A 138 6.75 12.93 -5.64
CA LEU A 138 5.71 13.67 -4.93
C LEU A 138 4.78 14.37 -5.93
N ALA A 139 3.48 14.06 -5.85
CA ALA A 139 2.42 14.66 -6.65
C ALA A 139 1.64 15.70 -5.84
N SER A 140 1.28 15.38 -4.59
CA SER A 140 0.55 16.29 -3.71
C SER A 140 0.71 15.93 -2.23
N GLY A 141 0.35 16.88 -1.37
CA GLY A 141 0.28 16.66 0.07
C GLY A 141 -0.89 17.46 0.66
N THR A 142 -1.83 16.77 1.30
CA THR A 142 -3.08 17.37 1.80
C THR A 142 -3.26 17.04 3.27
N PHE A 143 -3.60 18.04 4.08
CA PHE A 143 -3.91 17.81 5.49
C PHE A 143 -5.14 16.89 5.63
N LEU A 144 -5.02 15.81 6.39
CA LEU A 144 -6.08 14.81 6.60
C LEU A 144 -7.18 15.26 7.57
N ASN A 145 -7.08 16.46 8.13
CA ASN A 145 -7.88 16.86 9.28
C ASN A 145 -7.77 15.83 10.42
N SER A 146 -6.55 15.32 10.63
CA SER A 146 -6.24 14.25 11.57
C SER A 146 -4.90 14.50 12.26
N TYR A 147 -4.76 14.03 13.50
CA TYR A 147 -3.57 14.24 14.31
C TYR A 147 -3.06 12.91 14.89
N ARG A 148 -1.75 12.68 14.82
CA ARG A 148 -1.09 11.59 15.54
C ARG A 148 -0.87 12.00 16.99
N THR A 149 -1.48 11.28 17.92
CA THR A 149 -1.48 11.68 19.33
C THR A 149 -1.06 10.53 20.25
N PRO A 150 -0.18 10.79 21.25
CA PRO A 150 0.07 9.84 22.33
C PRO A 150 -1.15 9.75 23.26
N ALA A 151 -1.04 8.88 24.28
CA ALA A 151 -2.05 8.76 25.34
C ALA A 151 -2.30 10.12 26.03
N ALA A 152 -1.22 10.83 26.37
CA ALA A 152 -1.28 12.24 26.72
C ALA A 152 -1.55 13.05 25.44
N CYS A 153 -2.80 13.48 25.27
CA CYS A 153 -3.28 14.08 24.04
C CYS A 153 -2.38 15.25 23.55
N SER A 154 -2.07 15.29 22.26
CA SER A 154 -1.28 16.35 21.63
C SER A 154 -1.66 16.54 20.16
N THR A 155 -1.73 17.80 19.72
CA THR A 155 -1.99 18.20 18.32
C THR A 155 -0.72 18.58 17.55
N SER A 156 0.46 18.35 18.14
CA SER A 156 1.76 18.71 17.54
C SER A 156 2.15 17.91 16.29
N ARG A 157 1.31 16.98 15.81
CA ARG A 157 1.61 16.06 14.71
C ARG A 157 0.41 15.98 13.77
N MET A 158 0.23 17.02 12.96
CA MET A 158 -0.76 17.03 11.88
C MET A 158 -0.39 15.95 10.85
N LEU A 159 -1.36 15.12 10.48
CA LEU A 159 -1.18 14.06 9.49
C LEU A 159 -1.52 14.55 8.09
N PHE A 160 -0.66 14.24 7.13
CA PHE A 160 -0.83 14.60 5.73
C PHE A 160 -0.96 13.34 4.87
N ALA A 161 -1.96 13.32 3.99
CA ALA A 161 -2.03 12.40 2.87
C ALA A 161 -1.05 12.89 1.81
N VAL A 162 -0.01 12.12 1.56
CA VAL A 162 1.08 12.45 0.63
C VAL A 162 1.00 11.50 -0.55
N THR A 163 0.59 12.02 -1.70
CA THR A 163 0.44 11.22 -2.91
C THR A 163 1.72 11.26 -3.73
N ALA A 164 2.19 10.10 -4.16
CA ALA A 164 3.35 9.97 -5.04
C ALA A 164 3.04 9.06 -6.25
N ASN A 165 3.59 9.44 -7.41
CA ASN A 165 3.32 8.78 -8.68
C ASN A 165 4.15 7.49 -8.86
N ILE A 166 3.48 6.39 -9.21
CA ILE A 166 4.10 5.11 -9.53
C ILE A 166 4.05 4.89 -11.05
N ASN A 167 2.89 4.58 -11.62
CA ASN A 167 2.69 4.26 -13.03
C ASN A 167 3.49 3.02 -13.47
N THR A 168 3.14 1.88 -12.89
CA THR A 168 3.72 0.58 -13.27
C THR A 168 2.68 -0.52 -13.24
N ILE A 169 2.90 -1.58 -14.02
CA ILE A 169 2.03 -2.76 -14.05
C ILE A 169 2.73 -3.88 -13.30
N LEU A 170 2.04 -4.49 -12.35
CA LEU A 170 2.52 -5.65 -11.60
C LEU A 170 1.54 -6.81 -11.73
N SER A 171 2.07 -7.98 -12.06
CA SER A 171 1.32 -9.24 -12.07
C SER A 171 0.96 -9.70 -10.66
N PRO A 172 0.00 -10.63 -10.49
CA PRO A 172 -0.30 -11.22 -9.19
C PRO A 172 0.95 -11.71 -8.46
N GLY A 173 1.06 -11.37 -7.17
CA GLY A 173 2.27 -11.60 -6.40
C GLY A 173 2.26 -10.88 -5.06
N THR A 174 3.32 -11.10 -4.27
CA THR A 174 3.59 -10.38 -3.01
C THR A 174 4.79 -9.47 -3.22
N TYR A 175 4.62 -8.20 -2.95
CA TYR A 175 5.63 -7.18 -3.18
C TYR A 175 5.80 -6.32 -1.93
N TRP A 176 6.91 -5.58 -1.87
CA TRP A 176 7.13 -4.61 -0.80
C TRP A 176 7.25 -3.21 -1.37
N LEU A 177 6.47 -2.29 -0.82
CA LEU A 177 6.63 -0.86 -1.09
C LEU A 177 7.66 -0.31 -0.12
N ASP A 178 8.65 0.39 -0.65
CA ASP A 178 9.70 1.10 0.09
C ASP A 178 9.56 2.60 -0.19
N TRP A 179 9.64 3.42 0.86
CA TRP A 179 9.66 4.87 0.72
C TRP A 179 10.57 5.62 1.69
N GLN A 180 10.97 6.80 1.25
CA GLN A 180 11.50 7.86 2.09
C GLN A 180 11.03 9.22 1.56
N ALA A 181 11.05 10.23 2.42
CA ALA A 181 10.56 11.57 2.12
C ALA A 181 11.51 12.66 2.63
N ALA A 182 11.60 13.76 1.89
CA ALA A 182 12.19 15.01 2.36
C ALA A 182 11.07 15.97 2.79
N GLY A 183 11.37 16.85 3.74
CA GLY A 183 10.43 17.85 4.22
C GLY A 183 11.11 19.18 4.51
N ASN A 184 10.46 19.99 5.33
CA ASN A 184 11.02 21.22 5.85
C ASN A 184 12.23 20.90 6.77
N LEU A 185 13.39 21.48 6.47
CA LEU A 185 14.64 21.20 7.19
C LEU A 185 14.70 21.82 8.60
N ASP A 186 13.81 22.76 8.92
CA ASP A 186 13.72 23.38 10.25
C ASP A 186 12.93 22.53 11.26
N LEU A 187 12.42 21.36 10.83
CA LEU A 187 11.56 20.49 11.63
C LEU A 187 12.10 19.07 11.70
N GLN A 188 11.66 18.33 12.73
CA GLN A 188 11.97 16.92 12.85
C GLN A 188 11.09 16.07 11.93
N GLY A 189 11.69 15.07 11.30
CA GLY A 189 11.06 14.14 10.36
C GLY A 189 11.61 14.30 8.95
N PRO A 190 10.86 13.92 7.90
CA PRO A 190 9.52 13.32 7.93
C PRO A 190 9.39 12.01 8.71
N TRP A 191 8.24 11.85 9.37
CA TRP A 191 7.88 10.66 10.14
C TRP A 191 6.68 9.95 9.50
N MET A 192 6.65 8.63 9.61
CA MET A 192 5.51 7.77 9.25
C MET A 192 4.89 7.18 10.53
N PRO A 193 3.59 7.41 10.82
CA PRO A 193 2.89 6.74 11.90
C PRO A 193 2.56 5.28 11.55
N PRO A 194 2.56 4.36 12.52
CA PRO A 194 1.96 3.03 12.34
C PRO A 194 0.45 3.06 12.08
N VAL A 195 -0.06 1.99 11.47
CA VAL A 195 -1.50 1.67 11.39
C VAL A 195 -2.10 1.72 12.80
N THR A 196 -3.27 2.32 12.92
CA THR A 196 -3.95 2.50 14.21
C THR A 196 -5.37 1.99 14.13
N ILE A 197 -5.68 1.01 14.98
CA ILE A 197 -6.98 0.35 15.05
C ILE A 197 -7.45 0.41 16.50
N THR A 198 -8.64 0.97 16.75
CA THR A 198 -9.21 1.04 18.10
C THR A 198 -9.24 -0.35 18.74
N GLY A 199 -8.65 -0.49 19.92
CA GLY A 199 -8.62 -1.75 20.68
C GLY A 199 -7.50 -2.72 20.29
N PHE A 200 -6.56 -2.32 19.42
CA PHE A 200 -5.38 -3.12 19.05
C PHE A 200 -4.10 -2.30 19.19
N ARG A 201 -3.04 -2.91 19.74
CA ARG A 201 -1.71 -2.29 19.77
C ARG A 201 -0.95 -2.37 18.43
N GLY A 202 -1.41 -3.18 17.50
CA GLY A 202 -0.80 -3.38 16.19
C GLY A 202 -1.79 -4.13 15.29
N LYS A 203 -1.70 -3.94 13.98
CA LYS A 203 -2.52 -4.66 13.01
C LYS A 203 -2.19 -6.16 13.08
N PRO A 204 -3.20 -7.05 13.15
CA PRO A 204 -2.95 -8.49 13.06
C PRO A 204 -2.19 -8.83 11.76
N GLY A 205 -1.10 -9.59 11.88
CA GLY A 205 -0.25 -9.94 10.75
C GLY A 205 0.81 -8.89 10.39
N ALA A 206 0.97 -7.84 11.21
CA ALA A 206 1.90 -6.77 10.90
C ALA A 206 3.36 -7.25 10.77
N ASN A 207 4.06 -6.72 9.76
CA ASN A 207 5.41 -7.12 9.38
C ASN A 207 6.26 -5.94 8.85
N GLY A 208 5.80 -4.69 8.96
CA GLY A 208 6.52 -3.51 8.51
C GLY A 208 7.98 -3.45 9.02
N ILE A 209 8.87 -3.01 8.13
CA ILE A 209 10.31 -2.91 8.37
C ILE A 209 10.82 -1.48 8.14
N GLN A 210 11.96 -1.15 8.75
CA GLN A 210 12.63 0.13 8.57
C GLN A 210 14.09 -0.09 8.19
N PHE A 211 14.55 0.65 7.19
CA PHE A 211 15.97 0.81 6.92
C PHE A 211 16.51 1.95 7.76
N GLN A 212 17.49 1.66 8.61
CA GLN A 212 18.17 2.66 9.41
C GLN A 212 19.58 2.90 8.84
N SER A 213 19.78 4.05 8.21
CA SER A 213 21.07 4.39 7.57
C SER A 213 22.26 4.42 8.55
N ALA A 214 22.01 4.63 9.84
CA ALA A 214 23.03 4.55 10.88
C ALA A 214 23.62 3.14 11.05
N PHE A 215 22.85 2.10 10.73
CA PHE A 215 23.24 0.69 10.89
C PHE A 215 23.41 -0.03 9.55
N GLY A 216 22.82 0.52 8.47
CA GLY A 216 22.87 -0.09 7.14
C GLY A 216 22.03 -1.36 7.02
N THR A 217 21.05 -1.55 7.91
CA THR A 217 20.22 -2.75 8.01
C THR A 217 18.74 -2.42 7.86
N TRP A 218 17.99 -3.43 7.38
CA TRP A 218 16.53 -3.47 7.46
C TRP A 218 16.14 -4.27 8.69
N ASP A 219 15.36 -3.66 9.58
CA ASP A 219 14.94 -4.27 10.84
C ASP A 219 13.41 -4.20 10.98
N ALA A 220 12.84 -5.21 11.66
CA ALA A 220 11.41 -5.23 11.96
C ALA A 220 11.01 -4.06 12.86
N VAL A 221 9.89 -3.41 12.55
CA VAL A 221 9.39 -2.31 13.38
C VAL A 221 8.53 -2.87 14.50
N LEU A 222 9.06 -2.77 15.71
CA LEU A 222 8.41 -3.21 16.94
C LEU A 222 8.06 -2.00 17.81
N ASP A 223 6.83 -1.98 18.33
CA ASP A 223 6.42 -1.06 19.38
C ASP A 223 6.57 -1.73 20.76
N TRP A 224 7.56 -1.25 21.51
CA TRP A 224 7.92 -1.72 22.86
C TRP A 224 7.09 -1.08 23.99
N GLY A 225 6.12 -0.24 23.62
CA GLY A 225 5.38 0.58 24.56
C GLY A 225 6.15 1.83 24.99
N PRO A 226 5.56 2.66 25.86
CA PRO A 226 6.22 3.85 26.38
C PRO A 226 7.38 3.45 27.29
N ALA A 227 8.46 4.24 27.31
CA ALA A 227 9.55 4.03 28.24
C ALA A 227 9.10 4.27 29.70
N PRO A 228 9.57 3.48 30.68
CA PRO A 228 10.36 2.25 30.50
C PRO A 228 9.51 1.12 29.86
N GLU A 229 10.14 0.34 28.97
CA GLU A 229 9.52 -0.67 28.08
C GLU A 229 8.89 -1.83 28.86
N THR A 230 7.71 -1.56 29.42
CA THR A 230 6.94 -2.49 30.26
C THR A 230 5.93 -3.32 29.47
N SER A 231 5.77 -3.03 28.18
CA SER A 231 4.84 -3.70 27.29
C SER A 231 5.56 -4.72 26.40
N PRO A 232 5.01 -5.92 26.18
CA PRO A 232 5.59 -6.86 25.22
C PRO A 232 5.68 -6.23 23.83
N PRO A 233 6.79 -6.41 23.09
CA PRO A 233 6.93 -5.85 21.75
C PRO A 233 5.83 -6.36 20.82
N ILE A 234 5.35 -5.49 19.94
CA ILE A 234 4.36 -5.85 18.92
C ILE A 234 4.73 -5.23 17.58
N ALA A 235 4.72 -6.06 16.53
CA ALA A 235 5.01 -5.64 15.17
C ALA A 235 4.01 -4.58 14.68
N GLN A 236 4.48 -3.72 13.78
CA GLN A 236 3.75 -2.58 13.27
C GLN A 236 3.74 -2.58 11.74
N ASP A 237 2.59 -2.21 11.18
CA ASP A 237 2.43 -1.90 9.75
C ASP A 237 2.27 -0.40 9.57
N PHE A 238 2.41 0.05 8.34
CA PHE A 238 2.25 1.43 7.94
C PHE A 238 1.03 1.61 7.03
N PRO A 239 0.27 2.70 7.23
CA PRO A 239 -0.88 3.02 6.41
C PRO A 239 -0.43 3.58 5.07
N PHE A 240 -0.80 2.88 4.00
CA PHE A 240 -0.72 3.40 2.64
C PHE A 240 -1.86 2.84 1.81
N VAL A 241 -2.22 3.59 0.77
CA VAL A 241 -3.27 3.20 -0.17
C VAL A 241 -2.70 3.23 -1.58
N LEU A 242 -2.76 2.09 -2.29
CA LEU A 242 -2.41 2.02 -3.70
C LEU A 242 -3.63 2.33 -4.54
N PHE A 243 -3.46 3.21 -5.51
CA PHE A 243 -4.48 3.57 -6.49
C PHE A 243 -4.07 3.11 -7.88
N GLY A 244 -5.07 2.78 -8.69
CA GLY A 244 -4.82 2.38 -10.06
C GLY A 244 -6.03 1.74 -10.70
N THR A 245 -5.79 0.89 -11.70
CA THR A 245 -6.83 0.10 -12.35
C THR A 245 -6.45 -1.36 -12.35
N LEU A 246 -7.46 -2.23 -12.40
CA LEU A 246 -7.21 -3.62 -12.73
C LEU A 246 -6.84 -3.62 -14.20
N VAL A 247 -5.63 -4.08 -14.50
CA VAL A 247 -5.34 -4.51 -15.85
C VAL A 247 -6.11 -5.80 -15.96
N SER A 248 -7.14 -5.81 -16.80
CA SER A 248 -7.59 -7.07 -17.34
C SER A 248 -6.38 -7.60 -18.08
N ALA A 249 -5.57 -8.42 -17.40
CA ALA A 249 -4.60 -9.26 -18.05
C ALA A 249 -5.40 -9.85 -19.20
N CYS A 250 -4.87 -9.75 -20.41
CA CYS A 250 -5.40 -10.61 -21.42
C CYS A 250 -5.11 -12.01 -20.89
N TYR A 251 -6.10 -12.61 -20.24
CA TYR A 251 -5.96 -13.91 -19.60
C TYR A 251 -5.34 -14.93 -20.57
N PRO A 252 -5.67 -14.87 -21.88
CA PRO A 252 -4.98 -15.67 -22.87
C PRO A 252 -3.49 -15.39 -23.06
N ASN A 253 -3.00 -14.17 -22.78
CA ASN A 253 -1.59 -13.78 -22.86
C ASN A 253 -0.81 -14.38 -21.67
N CYS A 254 -0.71 -15.70 -21.64
CA CYS A 254 -0.11 -16.47 -20.56
C CYS A 254 1.41 -16.26 -20.50
N ASP A 255 2.06 -16.07 -21.66
CA ASP A 255 3.51 -15.95 -21.77
C ASP A 255 4.02 -14.51 -21.64
N GLU A 256 3.12 -13.56 -21.39
CA GLU A 256 3.39 -12.13 -21.21
C GLU A 256 4.02 -11.48 -22.45
N SER A 257 3.73 -12.01 -23.64
CA SER A 257 4.09 -11.41 -24.92
C SER A 257 3.74 -9.92 -24.95
N THR A 258 4.66 -9.10 -25.45
CA THR A 258 4.48 -7.65 -25.64
C THR A 258 4.45 -7.25 -27.12
N GLY A 259 4.60 -8.23 -28.03
CA GLY A 259 4.62 -8.02 -29.47
C GLY A 259 3.23 -7.85 -30.08
N THR A 260 3.19 -7.56 -31.37
CA THR A 260 1.96 -7.63 -32.18
C THR A 260 2.10 -8.77 -33.20
N PRO A 261 1.17 -9.74 -33.23
CA PRO A 261 0.00 -9.90 -32.35
C PRO A 261 0.35 -10.22 -30.89
N LEU A 262 -0.49 -9.75 -29.96
CA LEU A 262 -0.28 -9.94 -28.52
C LEU A 262 -0.44 -11.40 -28.08
N LEU A 263 -1.27 -12.16 -28.80
CA LEU A 263 -1.47 -13.60 -28.58
C LEU A 263 -0.79 -14.41 -29.67
N THR A 264 0.00 -15.40 -29.25
CA THR A 264 0.74 -16.30 -30.11
C THR A 264 0.49 -17.77 -29.72
N ALA A 265 1.08 -18.71 -30.46
CA ALA A 265 1.00 -20.12 -30.06
C ALA A 265 1.71 -20.41 -28.72
N ASN A 266 2.65 -19.55 -28.29
CA ASN A 266 3.39 -19.73 -27.05
C ASN A 266 2.51 -19.50 -25.81
N ASP A 267 1.53 -18.62 -25.91
CA ASP A 267 0.49 -18.43 -24.90
C ASP A 267 -0.34 -19.69 -24.66
N PHE A 268 -0.74 -20.35 -25.74
CA PHE A 268 -1.44 -21.63 -25.68
C PHE A 268 -0.58 -22.69 -25.00
N GLN A 269 0.69 -22.77 -25.38
CA GLN A 269 1.65 -23.70 -24.77
C GLN A 269 1.88 -23.40 -23.28
N CYS A 270 1.98 -22.12 -22.92
CA CYS A 270 2.09 -21.67 -21.54
C CYS A 270 0.87 -22.09 -20.72
N PHE A 271 -0.34 -21.90 -21.26
CA PHE A 271 -1.57 -22.33 -20.60
C PHE A 271 -1.60 -23.84 -20.39
N LEU A 272 -1.24 -24.65 -21.40
CA LEU A 272 -1.16 -26.11 -21.27
C LEU A 272 -0.21 -26.54 -20.15
N ASN A 273 0.96 -25.91 -20.06
CA ASN A 273 1.95 -26.21 -19.03
C ASN A 273 1.40 -25.88 -17.62
N ARG A 274 0.73 -24.73 -17.46
CA ARG A 274 0.09 -24.33 -16.19
C ARG A 274 -1.07 -25.23 -15.82
N PHE A 275 -1.93 -25.56 -16.79
CA PHE A 275 -3.09 -26.43 -16.60
C PHE A 275 -2.66 -27.84 -16.17
N ALA A 276 -1.64 -28.40 -16.82
CA ALA A 276 -1.06 -29.70 -16.44
C ALA A 276 -0.40 -29.70 -15.05
N ALA A 277 0.14 -28.56 -14.62
CA ALA A 277 0.77 -28.39 -13.31
C ALA A 277 -0.23 -28.12 -12.17
N GLY A 278 -1.52 -27.96 -12.45
CA GLY A 278 -2.51 -27.58 -11.43
C GLY A 278 -2.35 -26.13 -10.94
N ASP A 279 -1.72 -25.26 -11.74
CA ASP A 279 -1.46 -23.87 -11.38
C ASP A 279 -2.77 -23.07 -11.36
N THR A 280 -3.00 -22.33 -10.26
CA THR A 280 -4.22 -21.52 -10.09
C THR A 280 -4.36 -20.42 -11.14
N ARG A 281 -3.29 -20.02 -11.82
CA ARG A 281 -3.32 -19.07 -12.95
C ARG A 281 -3.96 -19.65 -14.21
N ALA A 282 -4.17 -20.97 -14.29
CA ALA A 282 -4.95 -21.61 -15.35
C ALA A 282 -6.45 -21.74 -15.01
N ASN A 283 -6.89 -21.24 -13.84
CA ASN A 283 -8.28 -21.22 -13.42
C ASN A 283 -9.03 -20.05 -14.11
N CYS A 284 -9.42 -20.26 -15.36
CA CYS A 284 -10.07 -19.25 -16.19
C CYS A 284 -11.50 -18.99 -15.75
N ASP A 285 -12.20 -20.04 -15.33
CA ASP A 285 -13.63 -20.00 -15.03
C ASP A 285 -13.93 -19.72 -13.55
N GLU A 286 -12.89 -19.48 -12.76
CA GLU A 286 -12.94 -19.20 -11.33
C GLU A 286 -13.59 -20.32 -10.51
N SER A 287 -13.43 -21.57 -10.97
CA SER A 287 -13.82 -22.76 -10.23
C SER A 287 -13.26 -22.75 -8.81
N THR A 288 -14.09 -23.10 -7.83
CA THR A 288 -13.73 -23.20 -6.39
C THR A 288 -13.78 -24.63 -5.86
N GLY A 289 -14.14 -25.58 -6.71
CA GLY A 289 -14.25 -27.00 -6.39
C GLY A 289 -12.90 -27.72 -6.30
N THR A 290 -12.96 -29.01 -6.00
CA THR A 290 -11.82 -29.92 -6.15
C THR A 290 -12.18 -30.99 -7.19
N PRO A 291 -11.38 -31.18 -8.26
CA PRO A 291 -10.16 -30.43 -8.62
C PRO A 291 -10.44 -28.96 -8.96
N LEU A 292 -9.47 -28.09 -8.67
CA LEU A 292 -9.58 -26.65 -8.90
C LEU A 292 -9.63 -26.31 -10.39
N LEU A 293 -8.89 -27.06 -11.21
CA LEU A 293 -8.89 -26.93 -12.67
C LEU A 293 -9.73 -28.04 -13.29
N THR A 294 -10.65 -27.66 -14.18
CA THR A 294 -11.57 -28.55 -14.88
C THR A 294 -11.52 -28.33 -16.39
N ALA A 295 -12.23 -29.15 -17.16
CA ALA A 295 -12.35 -28.94 -18.60
C ALA A 295 -12.98 -27.57 -18.97
N ASN A 296 -13.72 -26.95 -18.04
CA ASN A 296 -14.33 -25.65 -18.27
C ASN A 296 -13.29 -24.51 -18.33
N ASP A 297 -12.17 -24.63 -17.60
CA ASP A 297 -11.06 -23.68 -17.71
C ASP A 297 -10.44 -23.67 -19.09
N PHE A 298 -10.30 -24.85 -19.69
CA PHE A 298 -9.78 -25.02 -21.04
C PHE A 298 -10.70 -24.36 -22.06
N GLN A 299 -12.02 -24.59 -21.93
CA GLN A 299 -13.02 -23.96 -22.79
C GLN A 299 -13.05 -22.45 -22.61
N CYS A 300 -12.95 -21.97 -21.37
CA CYS A 300 -12.88 -20.55 -21.06
C CYS A 300 -11.63 -19.90 -21.66
N PHE A 301 -10.47 -20.56 -21.57
CA PHE A 301 -9.23 -20.09 -22.19
C PHE A 301 -9.37 -19.97 -23.71
N LEU A 302 -9.89 -21.00 -24.38
CA LEU A 302 -10.12 -20.99 -25.83
C LEU A 302 -11.03 -19.83 -26.25
N ASN A 303 -12.11 -19.59 -25.52
CA ASN A 303 -13.05 -18.52 -25.81
C ASN A 303 -12.39 -17.14 -25.67
N LYS A 304 -11.60 -16.93 -24.60
CA LYS A 304 -10.87 -15.68 -24.41
C LYS A 304 -9.74 -15.52 -25.43
N PHE A 305 -9.03 -16.58 -25.78
CA PHE A 305 -7.94 -16.56 -26.76
C PHE A 305 -8.46 -16.18 -28.14
N ALA A 306 -9.61 -16.73 -28.55
CA ALA A 306 -10.28 -16.40 -29.80
C ALA A 306 -10.83 -14.95 -29.80
N ALA A 307 -11.29 -14.45 -28.65
CA ALA A 307 -11.74 -13.07 -28.51
C ALA A 307 -10.59 -12.04 -28.62
N GLY A 308 -9.36 -12.47 -28.34
CA GLY A 308 -8.19 -11.61 -28.35
C GLY A 308 -8.06 -10.72 -27.12
N CYS A 309 -7.04 -9.88 -27.14
CA CYS A 309 -6.79 -8.86 -26.12
C CYS A 309 -7.14 -7.49 -26.69
N SER A 310 -7.97 -6.72 -26.01
CA SER A 310 -8.33 -5.33 -26.37
C SER A 310 -8.04 -4.37 -25.24
#